data_AF-A0AA51MR83-F1
#
_entry.id   AF-A0AA51MR83-F1
#
_cell.length_a   1.000
_cell.length_b   1.000
_cell.length_c   1.000
_cell.angle_alpha   90.00
_cell.angle_beta   90.00
_cell.angle_gamma   90.00
#
_symmetry.space_group_name_H-M   'P 1'
#
loop_
_entity.id
_entity.type
_entity.pdbx_description
1 polymer ?
#
loop_
_entity_poly.entity_id
_entity_poly.type
_entity_poly.pdbx_seq_one_letter_code
_entity_poly.pdbx_strand_id
1 'polypeptide(L)'
;MNMNKQVMAAALMALGMAAASGTLSAGEEKMEMEKCSGIVKAGMNDCGANGHACAGQSKADNEAGEWIKVPKGTCEKITGGTVVEDKKG
;
A
#
# COMPACT_ATOMS: atom_id res chain seq x y z
N MET A 1 -25.06 46.31 3.10
CA MET A 1 -24.37 46.28 1.80
C MET A 1 -24.81 45.02 1.08
N ASN A 2 -25.68 45.18 0.09
CA ASN A 2 -26.13 44.11 -0.78
C ASN A 2 -24.99 43.74 -1.73
N MET A 3 -24.62 42.47 -1.80
CA MET A 3 -23.83 41.95 -2.92
C MET A 3 -24.72 41.02 -3.75
N ASN A 4 -24.94 41.47 -4.98
CA ASN A 4 -25.74 40.84 -6.00
C ASN A 4 -25.18 39.47 -6.40
N LYS A 5 -26.06 38.47 -6.39
CA LYS A 5 -26.46 37.71 -7.58
C LYS A 5 -25.36 37.58 -8.65
N GLN A 6 -24.57 36.50 -8.60
CA GLN A 6 -24.05 35.81 -9.78
C GLN A 6 -23.93 34.32 -9.43
N VAL A 7 -25.08 33.64 -9.56
CA VAL A 7 -25.14 32.20 -9.77
C VAL A 7 -24.64 31.95 -11.19
N MET A 8 -23.55 31.22 -11.37
CA MET A 8 -23.13 30.41 -12.53
C MET A 8 -21.67 29.97 -12.24
N ALA A 9 -21.23 28.72 -12.29
CA ALA A 9 -21.68 27.61 -13.10
C ALA A 9 -21.39 26.28 -12.36
N ALA A 10 -22.33 25.36 -12.46
CA ALA A 10 -22.18 23.99 -12.02
C ALA A 10 -21.16 23.26 -12.91
N ALA A 11 -19.95 23.04 -12.38
CA ALA A 11 -19.03 22.06 -12.94
C ALA A 11 -19.37 20.68 -12.36
N LEU A 12 -20.40 20.03 -12.91
CA LEU A 12 -20.67 18.61 -12.65
C LEU A 12 -19.60 17.79 -13.36
N MET A 13 -18.51 17.48 -12.67
CA MET A 13 -17.54 16.50 -13.12
C MET A 13 -18.21 15.11 -13.07
N ALA A 14 -18.66 14.64 -14.23
CA ALA A 14 -19.05 13.25 -14.41
C ALA A 14 -17.78 12.38 -14.45
N LEU A 15 -17.31 11.91 -13.28
CA LEU A 15 -16.38 10.78 -13.23
C LEU A 15 -17.20 9.49 -13.20
N GLY A 16 -17.44 8.93 -14.39
CA GLY A 16 -17.89 7.55 -14.53
C GLY A 16 -16.78 6.61 -14.04
N MET A 17 -16.91 6.13 -12.81
CA MET A 17 -16.00 5.14 -12.25
C MET A 17 -16.48 3.74 -12.67
N ALA A 18 -16.16 3.38 -13.91
CA ALA A 18 -16.25 2.00 -14.38
C ALA A 18 -14.91 1.30 -14.15
N ALA A 19 -14.77 0.68 -12.98
CA ALA A 19 -13.74 -0.33 -12.74
C ALA A 19 -14.42 -1.56 -12.15
N ALA A 20 -14.88 -2.43 -13.06
CA ALA A 20 -15.26 -3.79 -12.71
C ALA A 20 -13.99 -4.56 -12.35
N SER A 21 -13.68 -4.65 -11.06
CA SER A 21 -12.68 -5.61 -10.56
C SER A 21 -13.34 -6.97 -10.46
N GLY A 22 -13.16 -7.79 -11.50
CA GLY A 22 -13.57 -9.19 -11.49
C GLY A 22 -12.87 -9.95 -10.37
N THR A 23 -13.66 -10.64 -9.54
CA THR A 23 -13.15 -11.61 -8.57
C THR A 23 -13.01 -12.96 -9.28
N LEU A 24 -11.81 -13.26 -9.80
CA LEU A 24 -11.46 -14.62 -10.20
C LEU A 24 -11.15 -15.43 -8.94
N SER A 25 -12.16 -16.08 -8.38
CA SER A 25 -11.98 -17.09 -7.32
C SER A 25 -11.68 -18.43 -7.98
N ALA A 26 -10.40 -18.70 -8.22
CA ALA A 26 -9.90 -20.04 -8.54
C ALA A 26 -9.25 -20.57 -7.27
N GLY A 27 -9.79 -21.64 -6.67
CA GLY A 27 -9.44 -22.16 -5.34
C GLY A 27 -7.97 -21.96 -4.96
N GLU A 28 -7.69 -20.92 -4.16
CA GLU A 28 -6.35 -20.57 -3.74
C GLU A 28 -6.05 -21.31 -2.44
N GLU A 29 -5.14 -22.27 -2.48
CA GLU A 29 -4.35 -22.61 -1.30
C GLU A 29 -3.78 -21.30 -0.78
N LYS A 30 -4.25 -20.82 0.39
CA LYS A 30 -3.87 -19.50 0.91
C LYS A 30 -2.35 -19.46 1.06
N MET A 31 -1.67 -18.84 0.11
CA MET A 31 -0.24 -18.64 0.16
C MET A 31 0.06 -17.86 1.45
N GLU A 32 0.79 -18.48 2.37
CA GLU A 32 1.20 -17.80 3.59
C GLU A 32 2.15 -16.65 3.21
N MET A 33 1.90 -15.46 3.74
CA MET A 33 2.67 -14.26 3.46
C MET A 33 3.36 -13.77 4.75
N GLU A 34 4.52 -13.14 4.61
CA GLU A 34 5.30 -12.55 5.70
C GLU A 34 5.72 -11.12 5.38
N LYS A 35 5.99 -10.31 6.40
CA LYS A 35 6.58 -8.98 6.24
C LYS A 35 8.10 -9.10 6.21
N CYS A 36 8.72 -8.46 5.23
CA CYS A 36 10.15 -8.44 5.04
C CYS A 36 10.67 -7.01 5.07
N SER A 37 11.54 -6.70 6.04
CA SER A 37 12.22 -5.42 6.16
C SER A 37 13.69 -5.53 5.73
N GLY A 38 14.38 -4.39 5.67
CA GLY A 38 15.81 -4.33 5.36
C GLY A 38 16.16 -4.44 3.87
N ILE A 39 15.16 -4.61 3.01
CA ILE A 39 15.29 -4.75 1.54
C ILE A 39 14.38 -3.81 0.76
N VAL A 40 13.68 -2.90 1.45
CA VAL A 40 12.64 -2.05 0.86
C VAL A 40 13.28 -0.87 0.15
N LYS A 41 13.02 -0.71 -1.15
CA LYS A 41 13.50 0.47 -1.89
C LYS A 41 12.72 1.72 -1.51
N ALA A 42 13.34 2.89 -1.69
CA ALA A 42 12.66 4.17 -1.57
C ALA A 42 11.37 4.17 -2.42
N GLY A 43 10.27 4.59 -1.82
CA GLY A 43 8.95 4.63 -2.46
C GLY A 43 8.33 3.26 -2.76
N MET A 44 8.82 2.16 -2.19
CA MET A 44 8.35 0.80 -2.49
C MET A 44 7.92 0.00 -1.26
N ASN A 45 7.65 0.65 -0.13
CA ASN A 45 7.08 -0.01 1.04
C ASN A 45 5.58 -0.25 0.89
N ASP A 46 5.08 -1.23 1.63
CA ASP A 46 3.65 -1.49 1.74
C ASP A 46 2.95 -0.57 2.75
N CYS A 47 1.61 -0.55 2.71
CA CYS A 47 0.77 0.24 3.62
C CYS A 47 0.97 -0.17 5.08
N GLY A 48 1.02 0.81 5.98
CA GLY A 48 1.22 0.56 7.41
C GLY A 48 2.67 0.26 7.79
N ALA A 49 3.61 0.41 6.85
CA ALA A 49 5.03 0.39 7.13
C ALA A 49 5.48 1.74 7.72
N ASN A 50 6.38 1.66 8.71
CA ASN A 50 6.95 2.79 9.43
C ASN A 50 5.96 3.86 9.96
N GLY A 51 4.71 3.48 10.30
CA GLY A 51 3.69 4.39 10.82
C GLY A 51 3.00 5.28 9.79
N HIS A 52 3.26 5.07 8.49
CA HIS A 52 2.55 5.74 7.41
C HIS A 52 1.32 4.94 6.95
N ALA A 53 0.24 5.64 6.57
CA ALA A 53 -1.02 5.00 6.19
C ALA A 53 -1.03 4.39 4.78
N CYS A 54 -0.19 4.91 3.88
CA CYS A 54 -0.16 4.53 2.46
C CYS A 54 1.17 3.89 2.09
N ALA A 55 1.14 3.00 1.09
CA ALA A 55 2.31 2.45 0.44
C ALA A 55 3.13 3.55 -0.29
N GLY A 56 4.40 3.27 -0.53
CA GLY A 56 5.30 4.11 -1.31
C GLY A 56 5.78 5.38 -0.62
N GLN A 57 5.79 5.40 0.71
CA GLN A 57 6.19 6.54 1.53
C GLN A 57 7.62 6.46 2.06
N SER A 58 8.30 5.31 1.91
CA SER A 58 9.70 5.11 2.27
C SER A 58 10.58 6.17 1.59
N LYS A 59 11.41 6.87 2.37
CA LYS A 59 12.22 8.00 1.85
C LYS A 59 13.57 7.56 1.32
N ALA A 60 14.07 6.41 1.79
CA ALA A 60 15.37 5.88 1.42
C ALA A 60 15.33 4.36 1.24
N ASP A 61 16.29 3.84 0.50
CA ASP A 61 16.50 2.40 0.41
C ASP A 61 16.85 1.84 1.80
N ASN A 62 16.21 0.72 2.15
CA ASN A 62 16.40 -0.03 3.40
C ASN A 62 16.16 0.81 4.66
N GLU A 63 15.24 1.78 4.59
CA GLU A 63 14.84 2.58 5.74
C GLU A 63 14.29 1.69 6.87
N ALA A 64 14.72 1.95 8.11
CA ALA A 64 14.33 1.16 9.26
C ALA A 64 12.81 1.27 9.53
N GLY A 65 12.16 0.13 9.77
CA GLY A 65 10.71 0.07 10.00
C GLY A 65 9.89 -0.02 8.72
N GLU A 66 10.50 0.15 7.54
CA GLU A 66 9.85 -0.14 6.26
C GLU A 66 9.83 -1.64 5.98
N TRP A 67 8.72 -2.12 5.44
CA TRP A 67 8.55 -3.51 5.06
C TRP A 67 7.74 -3.66 3.78
N ILE A 68 7.95 -4.79 3.11
CA ILE A 68 7.09 -5.28 2.03
C ILE A 68 6.59 -6.69 2.36
N LYS A 69 5.46 -7.07 1.79
CA LYS A 69 4.84 -8.37 1.97
C LYS A 69 5.32 -9.32 0.88
N VAL A 70 5.87 -10.45 1.31
CA VAL A 70 6.41 -11.48 0.42
C VAL A 70 5.83 -12.85 0.79
N PRO A 71 5.90 -13.86 -0.09
CA PRO A 71 5.55 -15.23 0.27
C PRO A 71 6.42 -15.71 1.43
N LYS A 72 5.86 -16.50 2.35
CA LYS A 72 6.56 -17.00 3.54
C LYS A 72 7.86 -17.75 3.18
N GLY A 73 8.90 -17.50 3.95
CA GLY A 73 10.25 -18.03 3.72
C GLY A 73 10.98 -17.41 2.53
N THR A 74 10.48 -16.31 1.96
CA THR A 74 11.18 -15.56 0.91
C THR A 74 12.18 -14.58 1.53
N CYS A 75 11.83 -13.95 2.65
CA CYS A 75 12.62 -12.87 3.23
C CYS A 75 14.02 -13.36 3.65
N GLU A 76 14.11 -14.53 4.29
CA GLU A 76 15.37 -15.14 4.71
C GLU A 76 16.29 -15.53 3.54
N LYS A 77 15.73 -15.66 2.33
CA LYS A 77 16.49 -15.98 1.12
C LYS A 77 17.09 -14.74 0.45
N ILE A 78 16.72 -13.54 0.91
CA ILE A 78 17.20 -12.28 0.35
C ILE A 78 18.26 -11.70 1.28
N THR A 79 19.43 -11.37 0.75
CA THR A 79 20.49 -10.73 1.53
C THR A 79 19.99 -9.41 2.14
N GLY A 80 20.14 -9.27 3.45
CA GLY A 80 19.65 -8.09 4.20
C GLY A 80 18.17 -8.16 4.60
N GLY A 81 17.44 -9.18 4.14
CA GLY A 81 16.04 -9.41 4.51
C GLY A 81 15.90 -9.84 5.97
N THR A 82 14.98 -9.22 6.69
CA THR A 82 14.61 -9.62 8.05
C THR A 82 13.11 -9.79 8.14
N VAL A 83 12.65 -10.96 8.60
CA VAL A 83 11.24 -11.20 8.85
C VAL A 83 10.79 -10.34 10.01
N VAL A 84 9.75 -9.54 9.79
CA VAL A 84 9.11 -8.75 10.84
C VAL A 84 7.93 -9.57 11.34
N GLU A 85 8.02 -10.09 12.56
CA GLU A 85 6.92 -10.83 13.16
C GLU A 85 5.70 -9.91 13.35
N ASP A 86 4.63 -10.19 12.62
CA ASP A 86 3.31 -9.74 13.01
C ASP A 86 2.97 -10.47 14.30
N LYS A 87 3.11 -9.80 15.46
CA LYS A 87 2.54 -10.31 16.71
C LYS A 87 1.05 -10.57 16.46
N LYS A 88 0.71 -11.83 16.20
CA LYS A 88 -0.66 -12.35 16.24
C LYS A 88 -1.11 -12.22 17.69
N GLY A 89 -1.77 -11.10 18.00
CA GLY A 89 -2.67 -11.00 19.15
C GLY A 89 -3.95 -11.75 18.87
#